data_AF-A0A6B1B2G9-F1
#
_entry.id   AF-A0A6B1B2G9-F1
#
_cell.length_a   1.000
_cell.length_b   1.000
_cell.length_c   1.000
_cell.angle_alpha   90.00
_cell.angle_beta   90.00
_cell.angle_gamma   90.00
#
_symmetry.space_group_name_H-M   'P 1'
#
loop_
_entity.id
_entity.type
_entity.pdbx_description
1 polymer ?
#
loop_
_entity_poly.entity_id
_entity_poly.type
_entity_poly.pdbx_seq_one_letter_code
_entity_poly.pdbx_strand_id
1 'polypeptide(L)'
;MKKLMEIATRWWAWRWYWKALTALIAVSVLAAPFTSSDEERFSEPETPTTSTAAPLQPTTSPPADDDPASPQELPPVVVTDTTVVLDGSHTDSETWEGEAVVSVTSTNPGLVHLIAHTVIDWWPDSEYGPITTSTVAGENGTATSTVTIPGVTIGSGQSFRVRAAGHGDPDESPDYEAHAQFPEPPAPSTTTTTVPDRSPAWCVHYDAWSAAYQASEDLTRRHGDDLSTWPEGESELWAEKVREYQQAAEAMWEAAPDTVEDWHRAQAVCQEGALEETETASDWVERCWSRWDGNWEQLEDVIRPTLNDPSSMETSQTRYLSSDSVEDGTLTVWLDYSAENAFGGRVQLTAVAEMGQDCEVVEVLFFGWE
;
A
#
# COMPACT_ATOMS: atom_id res chain seq x y z
N MET A 1 33.00 -14.85 18.68
CA MET A 1 32.62 -13.88 17.64
C MET A 1 33.10 -14.27 16.25
N LYS A 2 34.41 -14.41 15.97
CA LYS A 2 34.92 -14.71 14.60
C LYS A 2 34.28 -15.94 13.91
N LYS A 3 34.08 -17.04 14.65
CA LYS A 3 33.39 -18.25 14.15
C LYS A 3 31.88 -18.06 13.88
N LEU A 4 31.21 -17.16 14.61
CA LEU A 4 29.78 -16.87 14.37
C LEU A 4 29.62 -16.01 13.11
N MET A 5 30.57 -15.09 12.88
CA MET A 5 30.60 -14.26 11.67
C MET A 5 30.83 -15.13 10.42
N GLU A 6 31.74 -16.10 10.46
CA GLU A 6 31.95 -17.06 9.36
C GLU A 6 30.71 -17.93 9.05
N ILE A 7 29.94 -18.32 10.07
CA ILE A 7 28.72 -19.11 9.88
C ILE A 7 27.62 -18.23 9.26
N ALA A 8 27.47 -16.99 9.70
CA ALA A 8 26.51 -16.04 9.13
C ALA A 8 26.81 -15.77 7.65
N THR A 9 28.08 -15.54 7.28
CA THR A 9 28.46 -15.28 5.88
C THR A 9 28.20 -16.48 4.99
N ARG A 10 28.45 -17.71 5.48
CA ARG A 10 28.16 -18.94 4.73
C ARG A 10 26.66 -19.20 4.54
N TRP A 11 25.87 -18.90 5.57
CA TRP A 11 24.41 -19.03 5.50
C TRP A 11 23.82 -18.03 4.50
N TRP A 12 24.34 -16.80 4.50
CA TRP A 12 23.95 -15.76 3.55
C TRP A 12 24.32 -16.12 2.10
N ALA A 13 25.55 -16.60 1.86
CA ALA A 13 25.97 -17.06 0.53
C ALA A 13 25.14 -18.25 0.01
N TRP A 14 24.75 -19.16 0.90
CA TRP A 14 23.90 -20.30 0.56
C TRP A 14 22.48 -19.88 0.15
N ARG A 15 21.90 -18.88 0.82
CA ARG A 15 20.57 -18.31 0.46
C ARG A 15 20.59 -17.68 -0.95
N TRP A 16 21.66 -16.97 -1.30
CA TRP A 16 21.80 -16.37 -2.64
C TRP A 16 22.04 -17.40 -3.74
N TYR A 17 22.80 -18.45 -3.46
CA TYR A 17 23.00 -19.56 -4.40
C TYR A 17 21.65 -20.22 -4.77
N TRP A 18 20.76 -20.41 -3.80
CA TRP A 18 19.43 -20.96 -4.06
C TRP A 18 18.56 -20.03 -4.90
N LYS A 19 18.54 -18.72 -4.62
CA LYS A 19 17.81 -17.74 -5.44
C LYS A 19 18.29 -17.73 -6.91
N ALA A 20 19.59 -17.79 -7.12
CA ALA A 20 20.16 -17.86 -8.47
C ALA A 20 19.81 -19.17 -9.20
N LEU A 21 19.76 -20.29 -8.46
CA LEU A 21 19.42 -21.60 -9.01
C LEU A 21 17.93 -21.69 -9.41
N THR A 22 17.01 -21.17 -8.60
CA THR A 22 15.58 -21.12 -8.95
C THR A 22 15.31 -20.23 -10.16
N ALA A 23 15.99 -19.09 -10.27
CA ALA A 23 15.90 -18.22 -11.44
C ALA A 23 16.35 -18.96 -12.73
N LEU A 24 17.45 -19.71 -12.67
CA LEU A 24 17.93 -20.51 -13.80
C LEU A 24 16.96 -21.64 -14.21
N ILE A 25 16.28 -22.27 -13.24
CA ILE A 25 15.29 -23.31 -13.51
C ILE A 25 14.04 -22.69 -14.17
N ALA A 26 13.56 -21.54 -13.69
CA ALA A 26 12.40 -20.85 -14.25
C ALA A 26 12.63 -20.48 -15.74
N VAL A 27 13.82 -19.96 -16.08
CA VAL A 27 14.21 -19.67 -17.47
C VAL A 27 14.21 -20.92 -18.35
N SER A 28 14.58 -22.08 -17.78
CA SER A 28 14.63 -23.34 -18.53
C SER A 28 13.26 -23.95 -18.80
N VAL A 29 12.28 -23.73 -17.92
CA VAL A 29 10.90 -24.24 -18.08
C VAL A 29 10.12 -23.43 -19.12
N LEU A 30 10.41 -22.14 -19.27
CA LEU A 30 9.78 -21.25 -20.25
C LEU A 30 10.21 -21.51 -21.71
N ALA A 31 11.28 -22.28 -21.94
CA ALA A 31 11.76 -22.62 -23.28
C ALA A 31 11.08 -23.87 -23.89
N ALA A 32 10.13 -24.51 -23.19
CA ALA A 32 9.43 -25.68 -23.69
C ALA A 32 8.21 -25.29 -24.55
N PRO A 33 8.07 -25.80 -25.80
CA PRO A 33 6.91 -25.50 -26.63
C PRO A 33 5.64 -26.18 -26.10
N PHE A 34 4.66 -25.38 -25.69
CA PHE A 34 3.33 -25.84 -25.32
C PHE A 34 2.54 -26.26 -26.57
N THR A 35 2.17 -27.54 -26.65
CA THR A 35 1.14 -28.03 -27.58
C THR A 35 -0.18 -28.08 -26.83
N SER A 36 -1.12 -27.19 -27.16
CA SER A 36 -2.47 -27.20 -26.58
C SER A 36 -3.40 -28.12 -27.36
N SER A 37 -4.09 -29.00 -26.65
CA SER A 37 -5.30 -29.68 -27.07
C SER A 37 -6.02 -30.07 -25.79
N ASP A 38 -7.07 -29.33 -25.42
CA ASP A 38 -8.36 -29.92 -25.06
C ASP A 38 -9.36 -28.83 -24.68
N GLU A 39 -10.53 -28.97 -25.28
CA GLU A 39 -11.69 -28.10 -25.22
C GLU A 39 -12.76 -28.89 -24.46
N GLU A 40 -13.00 -28.57 -23.19
CA GLU A 40 -14.13 -29.14 -22.44
C GLU A 40 -15.09 -28.08 -21.89
N ARG A 41 -16.36 -28.43 -22.07
CA ARG A 41 -17.59 -27.66 -21.84
C ARG A 41 -17.78 -27.30 -20.37
N PHE A 42 -18.10 -26.03 -20.13
CA PHE A 42 -18.68 -25.55 -18.87
C PHE A 42 -20.20 -25.56 -18.95
N SER A 43 -20.87 -26.04 -17.88
CA SER A 43 -22.32 -26.01 -17.70
C SER A 43 -22.70 -24.97 -16.64
N GLU A 44 -23.80 -24.25 -16.87
CA GLU A 44 -24.34 -23.16 -16.05
C GLU A 44 -24.80 -23.62 -14.65
N PRO A 45 -24.63 -22.79 -13.60
CA PRO A 45 -25.24 -23.05 -12.29
C PRO A 45 -26.62 -22.40 -12.14
N GLU A 46 -27.54 -23.13 -11.50
CA GLU A 46 -28.90 -22.66 -11.15
C GLU A 46 -28.93 -21.70 -9.95
N THR A 47 -29.93 -20.82 -9.96
CA THR A 47 -30.19 -19.72 -9.03
C THR A 47 -30.78 -20.19 -7.67
N PRO A 48 -30.41 -19.57 -6.53
CA PRO A 48 -31.05 -19.86 -5.26
C PRO A 48 -32.30 -19.01 -5.01
N THR A 49 -33.30 -19.63 -4.37
CA THR A 49 -34.61 -19.06 -4.02
C THR A 49 -34.58 -18.34 -2.67
N THR A 50 -35.04 -17.09 -2.64
CA THR A 50 -35.12 -16.24 -1.44
C THR A 50 -36.33 -16.62 -0.56
N SER A 51 -36.09 -16.86 0.75
CA SER A 51 -37.14 -17.10 1.75
C SER A 51 -37.26 -15.90 2.69
N THR A 52 -38.44 -15.26 2.68
CA THR A 52 -38.81 -14.09 3.49
C THR A 52 -39.26 -14.51 4.90
N ALA A 53 -38.60 -13.99 5.94
CA ALA A 53 -39.05 -14.09 7.33
C ALA A 53 -39.58 -12.74 7.85
N ALA A 54 -40.66 -12.79 8.62
CA ALA A 54 -41.45 -11.65 9.10
C ALA A 54 -40.84 -10.94 10.33
N PRO A 55 -41.11 -9.63 10.54
CA PRO A 55 -40.56 -8.87 11.67
C PRO A 55 -41.37 -9.04 12.96
N LEU A 56 -40.66 -9.18 14.09
CA LEU A 56 -41.21 -9.15 15.44
C LEU A 56 -41.30 -7.71 15.97
N GLN A 57 -42.37 -7.42 16.72
CA GLN A 57 -42.67 -6.10 17.29
C GLN A 57 -41.87 -5.81 18.58
N PRO A 58 -41.55 -4.54 18.88
CA PRO A 58 -40.89 -4.15 20.11
C PRO A 58 -41.87 -3.97 21.28
N THR A 59 -41.48 -4.49 22.44
CA THR A 59 -42.14 -4.29 23.74
C THR A 59 -41.71 -2.97 24.39
N THR A 60 -42.69 -2.21 24.87
CA THR A 60 -42.55 -0.93 25.58
C THR A 60 -42.15 -1.12 27.05
N SER A 61 -41.10 -0.41 27.48
CA SER A 61 -40.74 -0.23 28.90
C SER A 61 -41.32 1.08 29.47
N PRO A 62 -41.65 1.13 30.77
CA PRO A 62 -42.24 2.31 31.43
C PRO A 62 -41.19 3.40 31.78
N PRO A 63 -41.63 4.66 31.98
CA PRO A 63 -40.75 5.83 32.12
C PRO A 63 -40.10 5.90 33.51
N ALA A 64 -38.81 6.27 33.52
CA ALA A 64 -38.02 6.58 34.71
C ALA A 64 -38.05 8.10 35.00
N ASP A 65 -37.95 8.40 36.29
CA ASP A 65 -38.10 9.71 36.94
C ASP A 65 -37.05 10.76 36.53
N ASP A 66 -37.44 12.03 36.72
CA ASP A 66 -36.73 13.28 36.42
C ASP A 66 -35.29 13.36 37.00
N ASP A 67 -34.30 13.50 36.12
CA ASP A 67 -32.89 13.78 36.43
C ASP A 67 -32.57 15.27 36.16
N PRO A 68 -32.03 16.05 37.12
CA PRO A 68 -31.80 17.47 36.95
C PRO A 68 -30.61 17.79 36.03
N ALA A 69 -30.93 18.47 34.91
CA ALA A 69 -30.03 19.28 34.07
C ALA A 69 -28.74 18.59 33.61
N SER A 70 -28.88 17.66 32.66
CA SER A 70 -27.79 17.24 31.79
C SER A 70 -27.13 18.45 31.12
N PRO A 71 -25.78 18.52 31.05
CA PRO A 71 -25.09 19.57 30.32
C PRO A 71 -25.59 19.59 28.87
N GLN A 72 -25.93 20.77 28.35
CA GLN A 72 -26.30 20.91 26.94
C GLN A 72 -25.10 20.49 26.09
N GLU A 73 -25.20 19.32 25.45
CA GLU A 73 -24.29 18.94 24.38
C GLU A 73 -24.39 20.02 23.29
N LEU A 74 -23.25 20.64 22.98
CA LEU A 74 -23.17 21.53 21.83
C LEU A 74 -23.51 20.72 20.58
N PRO A 75 -24.28 21.28 19.63
CA PRO A 75 -24.62 20.57 18.41
C PRO A 75 -23.34 20.15 17.67
N PRO A 76 -23.33 18.96 17.04
CA PRO A 76 -22.18 18.48 16.29
C PRO A 76 -21.77 19.49 15.23
N VAL A 77 -20.47 19.67 15.08
CA VAL A 77 -19.87 20.58 14.10
C VAL A 77 -20.09 20.01 12.70
N VAL A 78 -20.62 20.80 11.78
CA VAL A 78 -20.79 20.40 10.38
C VAL A 78 -19.96 21.35 9.51
N VAL A 79 -18.85 20.84 8.99
CA VAL A 79 -18.13 21.48 7.89
C VAL A 79 -18.96 21.24 6.64
N THR A 80 -19.42 22.32 6.00
CA THR A 80 -20.33 22.19 4.85
C THR A 80 -19.59 22.21 3.52
N ASP A 81 -18.44 22.88 3.46
CA ASP A 81 -17.67 23.00 2.23
C ASP A 81 -16.19 23.30 2.53
N THR A 82 -15.31 22.69 1.75
CA THR A 82 -13.86 22.94 1.74
C THR A 82 -13.43 23.06 0.29
N THR A 83 -12.95 24.24 -0.09
CA THR A 83 -12.44 24.50 -1.44
C THR A 83 -10.96 24.83 -1.37
N VAL A 84 -10.20 24.24 -2.28
CA VAL A 84 -8.79 24.58 -2.48
C VAL A 84 -8.62 25.10 -3.89
N VAL A 85 -8.11 26.32 -3.99
CA VAL A 85 -7.78 26.96 -5.26
C VAL A 85 -6.27 27.11 -5.31
N LEU A 86 -5.67 26.54 -6.34
CA LEU A 86 -4.24 26.68 -6.65
C LEU A 86 -4.12 27.71 -7.79
N ASP A 87 -3.54 28.87 -7.51
CA ASP A 87 -3.26 29.91 -8.51
C ASP A 87 -1.75 30.01 -8.76
N GLY A 88 -1.29 29.54 -9.91
CA GLY A 88 0.13 29.37 -10.18
C GLY A 88 0.43 28.75 -11.53
N SER A 89 1.69 28.45 -11.76
CA SER A 89 2.17 27.87 -13.02
C SER A 89 3.10 26.71 -12.77
N HIS A 90 3.09 25.75 -13.70
CA HIS A 90 4.08 24.69 -13.73
C HIS A 90 5.45 25.27 -14.11
N THR A 91 6.46 24.99 -13.31
CA THR A 91 7.86 25.28 -13.65
C THR A 91 8.46 24.20 -14.53
N ASP A 92 8.00 22.96 -14.37
CA ASP A 92 8.27 21.81 -15.24
C ASP A 92 7.10 20.80 -15.22
N SER A 93 7.27 19.63 -15.85
CA SER A 93 6.23 18.59 -15.93
C SER A 93 5.86 17.98 -14.58
N GLU A 94 6.64 18.21 -13.53
CA GLU A 94 6.51 17.56 -12.23
C GLU A 94 6.32 18.54 -11.07
N THR A 95 6.52 19.83 -11.30
CA THR A 95 6.58 20.87 -10.26
C THR A 95 5.60 22.00 -10.55
N TRP A 96 4.78 22.31 -9.55
CA TRP A 96 3.88 23.47 -9.55
C TRP A 96 4.33 24.50 -8.52
N GLU A 97 4.40 25.78 -8.93
CA GLU A 97 4.68 26.91 -8.05
C GLU A 97 3.54 27.94 -8.09
N GLY A 98 3.04 28.35 -6.92
CA GLY A 98 1.97 29.35 -6.84
C GLY A 98 1.46 29.66 -5.45
N GLU A 99 0.26 30.24 -5.43
CA GLU A 99 -0.51 30.59 -4.24
C GLU A 99 -1.60 29.54 -4.00
N ALA A 100 -1.62 28.97 -2.80
CA ALA A 100 -2.69 28.08 -2.38
C ALA A 100 -3.68 28.84 -1.50
N VAL A 101 -4.95 28.84 -1.91
CA VAL A 101 -6.06 29.45 -1.18
C VAL A 101 -6.99 28.35 -0.70
N VAL A 102 -7.07 28.15 0.61
CA VAL A 102 -7.97 27.18 1.24
C VAL A 102 -9.12 27.94 1.89
N SER A 103 -10.35 27.64 1.49
CA SER A 103 -11.55 28.23 2.09
C SER A 103 -12.41 27.15 2.74
N VAL A 104 -12.67 27.32 4.05
CA VAL A 104 -13.50 26.42 4.85
C VAL A 104 -14.76 27.16 5.29
N THR A 105 -15.93 26.61 4.97
CA THR A 105 -17.22 27.17 5.39
C THR A 105 -17.87 26.28 6.45
N SER A 106 -18.27 26.90 7.57
CA SER A 106 -18.96 26.23 8.68
C SER A 106 -20.26 26.96 9.03
N THR A 107 -21.25 26.20 9.50
CA THR A 107 -22.52 26.72 10.05
C THR A 107 -22.41 27.21 11.49
N ASN A 108 -21.25 27.07 12.14
CA ASN A 108 -21.00 27.54 13.50
C ASN A 108 -19.91 28.64 13.52
N PRO A 109 -20.28 29.92 13.66
CA PRO A 109 -19.35 31.04 13.48
C PRO A 109 -18.33 31.15 14.61
N GLY A 110 -18.61 30.58 15.80
CA GLY A 110 -17.67 30.57 16.92
C GLY A 110 -16.45 29.65 16.71
N LEU A 111 -16.58 28.66 15.83
CA LEU A 111 -15.54 27.67 15.52
C LEU A 111 -14.63 28.10 14.36
N VAL A 112 -15.09 29.02 13.52
CA VAL A 112 -14.33 29.47 12.34
C VAL A 112 -13.07 30.28 12.72
N HIS A 113 -13.08 30.91 13.89
CA HIS A 113 -11.88 31.49 14.51
C HIS A 113 -10.89 30.42 15.02
N LEU A 114 -11.34 29.20 15.35
CA LEU A 114 -10.48 28.08 15.74
C LEU A 114 -9.87 27.38 14.53
N ILE A 115 -10.61 27.26 13.43
CA ILE A 115 -10.08 26.74 12.15
C ILE A 115 -8.98 27.66 11.60
N ALA A 116 -8.98 28.96 11.90
CA ALA A 116 -7.86 29.84 11.52
C ALA A 116 -6.53 29.51 12.24
N HIS A 117 -6.58 28.71 13.32
CA HIS A 117 -5.42 28.07 13.94
C HIS A 117 -5.16 26.66 13.35
N THR A 118 -5.48 26.44 12.08
CA THR A 118 -5.11 25.24 11.33
C THR A 118 -3.60 25.06 11.41
N VAL A 119 -3.17 23.98 12.06
CA VAL A 119 -1.82 23.47 11.93
C VAL A 119 -1.78 22.80 10.56
N ILE A 120 -1.07 23.41 9.62
CA ILE A 120 -0.62 22.71 8.43
C ILE A 120 0.51 21.81 8.92
N ASP A 121 0.17 20.59 9.30
CA ASP A 121 1.17 19.57 9.61
C ASP A 121 1.84 19.16 8.30
N TRP A 122 2.83 19.93 7.78
CA TRP A 122 4.02 19.36 7.13
C TRP A 122 5.12 20.29 6.59
N TRP A 123 6.27 19.60 6.40
CA TRP A 123 7.58 19.91 5.80
C TRP A 123 8.61 20.71 6.63
N PRO A 124 9.74 20.10 7.04
CA PRO A 124 10.75 20.75 7.89
C PRO A 124 11.61 21.83 7.22
N ASP A 125 11.53 22.06 5.90
CA ASP A 125 12.55 22.84 5.17
C ASP A 125 12.01 23.91 4.20
N SER A 126 10.71 24.22 4.19
CA SER A 126 10.14 25.19 3.25
C SER A 126 10.06 26.61 3.81
N GLU A 127 10.80 27.55 3.20
CA GLU A 127 10.69 28.99 3.46
C GLU A 127 9.42 29.55 2.78
N TYR A 128 8.29 29.60 3.49
CA TYR A 128 7.09 30.26 2.98
C TYR A 128 7.10 31.76 3.26
N GLY A 129 6.43 32.52 2.38
CA GLY A 129 6.07 33.90 2.65
C GLY A 129 5.03 34.02 3.78
N PRO A 130 4.70 35.24 4.24
CA PRO A 130 3.75 35.43 5.33
C PRO A 130 2.36 34.87 4.97
N ILE A 131 1.88 33.91 5.75
CA ILE A 131 0.52 33.36 5.64
C ILE A 131 -0.48 34.45 6.04
N THR A 132 -1.52 34.62 5.23
CA THR A 132 -2.63 35.55 5.56
C THR A 132 -3.92 34.78 5.77
N THR A 133 -4.71 35.22 6.75
CA THR A 133 -6.00 34.60 7.09
C THR A 133 -7.08 35.68 7.09
N SER A 134 -8.21 35.41 6.44
CA SER A 134 -9.39 36.28 6.50
C SER A 134 -10.64 35.47 6.81
N THR A 135 -11.49 35.98 7.69
CA THR A 135 -12.78 35.36 8.02
C THR A 135 -13.91 36.30 7.61
N VAL A 136 -14.88 35.78 6.86
CA VAL A 136 -16.08 36.50 6.44
C VAL A 136 -17.31 35.81 7.02
N ALA A 137 -18.15 36.57 7.73
CA ALA A 137 -19.44 36.08 8.20
C ALA A 137 -20.45 36.06 7.04
N GLY A 138 -21.15 34.93 6.87
CA GLY A 138 -22.22 34.74 5.90
C GLY A 138 -23.61 35.07 6.46
N GLU A 139 -24.59 35.25 5.57
CA GLU A 139 -25.92 35.75 5.92
C GLU A 139 -26.80 34.77 6.73
N ASN A 140 -26.37 33.52 6.94
CA ASN A 140 -27.16 32.48 7.62
C ASN A 140 -26.47 31.90 8.87
N GLY A 141 -25.67 32.72 9.55
CA GLY A 141 -24.86 32.25 10.68
C GLY A 141 -23.70 31.35 10.24
N THR A 142 -23.44 31.24 8.94
CA THR A 142 -22.23 30.62 8.43
C THR A 142 -21.04 31.57 8.57
N ALA A 143 -19.84 31.04 8.63
CA ALA A 143 -18.64 31.83 8.41
C ALA A 143 -17.68 31.05 7.53
N THR A 144 -17.00 31.77 6.64
CA THR A 144 -15.96 31.25 5.75
C THR A 144 -14.62 31.81 6.19
N SER A 145 -13.70 30.94 6.57
CA SER A 145 -12.30 31.31 6.76
C SER A 145 -11.51 30.95 5.52
N THR A 146 -10.76 31.91 5.01
CA THR A 146 -9.82 31.74 3.90
C THR A 146 -8.40 31.88 4.43
N VAL A 147 -7.57 30.89 4.13
CA VAL A 147 -6.13 30.89 4.41
C VAL A 147 -5.40 30.96 3.08
N THR A 148 -4.51 31.93 2.95
CA THR A 148 -3.68 32.15 1.76
C THR A 148 -2.23 31.88 2.11
N ILE A 149 -1.62 30.93 1.39
CA ILE A 149 -0.23 30.53 1.56
C ILE A 149 0.53 30.90 0.28
N PRO A 150 1.39 31.93 0.32
CA PRO A 150 2.17 32.34 -0.83
C PRO A 150 3.42 31.45 -1.00
N GLY A 151 3.76 31.13 -2.26
CA GLY A 151 5.02 30.49 -2.61
C GLY A 151 5.06 28.99 -2.32
N VAL A 152 3.95 28.29 -2.49
CA VAL A 152 3.89 26.84 -2.30
C VAL A 152 4.49 26.17 -3.54
N THR A 153 5.44 25.27 -3.31
CA THR A 153 5.99 24.38 -4.35
C THR A 153 5.51 22.97 -4.05
N ILE A 154 4.82 22.34 -5.01
CA ILE A 154 4.27 20.99 -4.87
C ILE A 154 4.82 20.12 -5.99
N GLY A 155 5.42 18.99 -5.62
CA GLY A 155 5.87 17.97 -6.57
C GLY A 155 4.76 16.99 -6.93
N SER A 156 4.90 16.32 -8.07
CA SER A 156 3.98 15.26 -8.51
C SER A 156 3.81 14.18 -7.43
N GLY A 157 2.55 13.77 -7.19
CA GLY A 157 2.21 12.74 -6.18
C GLY A 157 2.16 13.22 -4.73
N GLN A 158 2.34 14.51 -4.45
CA GLN A 158 2.23 15.06 -3.09
C GLN A 158 0.79 15.49 -2.76
N SER A 159 0.36 15.25 -1.51
CA SER A 159 -0.92 15.70 -0.95
C SER A 159 -0.70 16.55 0.29
N PHE A 160 -1.57 17.53 0.56
CA PHE A 160 -1.60 18.27 1.82
C PHE A 160 -2.84 17.90 2.65
N ARG A 161 -2.73 17.97 3.98
CA ARG A 161 -3.84 17.75 4.92
C ARG A 161 -4.19 19.04 5.64
N VAL A 162 -5.48 19.27 5.89
CA VAL A 162 -5.99 20.44 6.60
C VAL A 162 -6.63 19.98 7.90
N ARG A 163 -6.01 20.28 9.05
CA ARG A 163 -6.55 19.93 10.38
C ARG A 163 -7.26 21.11 11.02
N ALA A 164 -8.56 20.94 11.29
CA ALA A 164 -9.31 21.88 12.11
C ALA A 164 -9.02 21.60 13.60
N ALA A 165 -8.16 22.40 14.22
CA ALA A 165 -7.91 22.28 15.65
C ALA A 165 -9.14 22.76 16.46
N GLY A 166 -9.79 21.83 17.16
CA GLY A 166 -10.81 22.15 18.16
C GLY A 166 -10.19 22.54 19.51
N HIS A 167 -10.97 23.11 20.43
CA HIS A 167 -10.53 23.34 21.80
C HIS A 167 -10.72 22.03 22.59
N GLY A 168 -9.80 21.09 22.40
CA GLY A 168 -9.82 19.74 22.97
C GLY A 168 -8.48 19.04 22.78
N ASP A 169 -8.34 17.81 23.29
CA ASP A 169 -7.12 17.01 23.14
C ASP A 169 -6.75 16.90 21.64
N PRO A 170 -5.51 17.26 21.23
CA PRO A 170 -5.09 17.17 19.84
C PRO A 170 -5.23 15.77 19.24
N ASP A 171 -5.24 14.71 20.06
CA ASP A 171 -5.40 13.33 19.61
C ASP A 171 -6.88 12.92 19.37
N GLU A 172 -7.85 13.77 19.73
CA GLU A 172 -9.29 13.49 19.63
C GLU A 172 -10.05 14.38 18.61
N SER A 173 -9.34 15.22 17.86
CA SER A 173 -9.97 16.10 16.85
C SER A 173 -10.24 15.33 15.55
N PRO A 174 -11.42 15.51 14.90
CA PRO A 174 -11.72 14.86 13.63
C PRO A 174 -10.77 15.35 12.53
N ASP A 175 -10.06 14.40 11.91
CA ASP A 175 -9.23 14.64 10.73
C ASP A 175 -10.13 14.80 9.49
N TYR A 176 -9.95 15.90 8.75
CA TYR A 176 -10.61 16.12 7.46
C TYR A 176 -9.54 16.08 6.36
N GLU A 177 -9.61 15.08 5.49
CA GLU A 177 -8.75 14.98 4.32
C GLU A 177 -9.42 15.62 3.11
N ALA A 178 -8.72 16.54 2.46
CA ALA A 178 -9.13 17.12 1.18
C ALA A 178 -8.05 16.82 0.14
N HIS A 179 -8.43 16.20 -0.97
CA HIS A 179 -7.54 15.94 -2.09
C HIS A 179 -7.77 16.98 -3.19
N ALA A 180 -6.73 17.72 -3.57
CA ALA A 180 -6.78 18.57 -4.76
C ALA A 180 -6.44 17.72 -6.00
N GLN A 181 -7.32 17.73 -7.01
CA GLN A 181 -7.03 17.20 -8.34
C GLN A 181 -6.50 18.33 -9.22
N PHE A 182 -5.33 18.12 -9.83
CA PHE A 182 -4.73 19.08 -10.75
C PHE A 182 -5.48 19.10 -12.08
N PRO A 183 -5.65 20.26 -12.75
CA PRO A 183 -6.18 20.30 -14.10
C PRO A 183 -5.21 19.63 -15.08
N GLU A 184 -5.70 18.66 -15.85
CA GLU A 184 -4.90 17.97 -16.87
C GLU A 184 -4.38 18.95 -17.93
N PRO A 185 -3.13 18.81 -18.40
CA PRO A 185 -2.64 19.61 -19.52
C PRO A 185 -3.46 19.33 -20.80
N PRO A 186 -3.61 20.32 -21.70
CA PRO A 186 -4.44 20.15 -22.88
C PRO A 186 -3.93 19.04 -23.81
N ALA A 187 -4.81 18.12 -24.18
CA ALA A 187 -4.48 16.96 -25.01
C ALA A 187 -3.96 17.37 -26.42
N PRO A 188 -2.88 16.74 -26.92
CA PRO A 188 -2.42 16.95 -28.29
C PRO A 188 -3.34 16.25 -29.30
N SER A 189 -3.40 16.81 -30.51
CA SER A 189 -4.27 16.35 -31.60
C SER A 189 -3.89 14.96 -32.12
N THR A 190 -4.84 14.03 -32.12
CA THR A 190 -4.62 12.62 -32.51
C THR A 190 -4.65 12.40 -34.03
N THR A 191 -3.67 11.67 -34.55
CA THR A 191 -3.69 11.06 -35.90
C THR A 191 -3.70 9.55 -35.75
N THR A 192 -4.72 8.88 -36.29
CA THR A 192 -4.91 7.42 -36.17
C THR A 192 -3.99 6.67 -37.14
N THR A 193 -3.05 5.89 -36.59
CA THR A 193 -2.28 4.86 -37.32
C THR A 193 -2.64 3.48 -36.78
N THR A 194 -2.90 2.53 -37.67
CA THR A 194 -3.28 1.15 -37.36
C THR A 194 -2.09 0.38 -36.77
N VAL A 195 -2.23 -0.15 -35.55
CA VAL A 195 -1.18 -0.85 -34.79
C VAL A 195 -1.28 -2.38 -35.02
N PRO A 196 -0.16 -3.10 -35.24
CA PRO A 196 -0.16 -4.57 -35.32
C PRO A 196 -0.30 -5.24 -33.94
N ASP A 197 -0.66 -6.53 -33.99
CA ASP A 197 -1.15 -7.38 -32.89
C ASP A 197 -0.27 -7.37 -31.61
N ARG A 198 -0.94 -7.28 -30.46
CA ARG A 198 -0.38 -7.05 -29.12
C ARG A 198 0.19 -8.36 -28.55
N SER A 199 1.51 -8.47 -28.35
CA SER A 199 2.12 -9.65 -27.74
C SER A 199 2.78 -9.34 -26.38
N PRO A 200 2.56 -10.17 -25.34
CA PRO A 200 3.16 -10.03 -23.99
C PRO A 200 4.69 -10.19 -23.94
N ALA A 201 5.35 -10.52 -25.06
CA ALA A 201 6.80 -10.68 -25.11
C ALA A 201 7.58 -9.39 -24.77
N TRP A 202 6.98 -8.21 -24.98
CA TRP A 202 7.65 -6.92 -24.75
C TRP A 202 7.76 -6.54 -23.27
N CYS A 203 6.74 -6.82 -22.45
CA CYS A 203 6.80 -6.53 -21.01
C CYS A 203 7.90 -7.35 -20.33
N VAL A 204 8.02 -8.62 -20.72
CA VAL A 204 9.10 -9.50 -20.25
C VAL A 204 10.49 -8.96 -20.60
N HIS A 205 10.64 -8.28 -21.75
CA HIS A 205 11.93 -7.68 -22.14
C HIS A 205 12.24 -6.41 -21.35
N TYR A 206 11.23 -5.59 -21.04
CA TYR A 206 11.42 -4.37 -20.25
C TYR A 206 11.80 -4.68 -18.80
N ASP A 207 11.10 -5.62 -18.16
CA ASP A 207 11.39 -6.01 -16.78
C ASP A 207 12.77 -6.66 -16.65
N ALA A 208 13.16 -7.47 -17.64
CA ALA A 208 14.50 -8.04 -17.70
C ALA A 208 15.59 -6.97 -17.90
N TRP A 209 15.33 -5.94 -18.73
CA TRP A 209 16.25 -4.82 -18.91
C TRP A 209 16.38 -3.98 -17.63
N SER A 210 15.26 -3.61 -17.00
CA SER A 210 15.25 -2.77 -15.79
C SER A 210 15.92 -3.49 -14.61
N ALA A 211 15.67 -4.80 -14.45
CA ALA A 211 16.32 -5.62 -13.44
C ALA A 211 17.83 -5.75 -13.67
N ALA A 212 18.27 -5.94 -14.92
CA ALA A 212 19.70 -5.99 -15.26
C ALA A 212 20.39 -4.64 -15.00
N TYR A 213 19.72 -3.54 -15.34
CA TYR A 213 20.22 -2.18 -15.10
C TYR A 213 20.33 -1.88 -13.60
N GLN A 214 19.27 -2.11 -12.83
CA GLN A 214 19.27 -1.92 -11.37
C GLN A 214 20.31 -2.81 -10.68
N ALA A 215 20.43 -4.09 -11.08
CA ALA A 215 21.45 -4.98 -10.55
C ALA A 215 22.87 -4.44 -10.78
N SER A 216 23.12 -3.79 -11.92
CA SER A 216 24.41 -3.15 -12.22
C SER A 216 24.67 -1.91 -11.36
N GLU A 217 23.66 -1.07 -11.11
CA GLU A 217 23.78 0.09 -10.24
C GLU A 217 23.97 -0.32 -8.78
N ASP A 218 23.23 -1.32 -8.31
CA ASP A 218 23.37 -1.87 -6.96
C ASP A 218 24.78 -2.40 -6.72
N LEU A 219 25.35 -3.09 -7.72
CA LEU A 219 26.71 -3.58 -7.67
C LEU A 219 27.72 -2.42 -7.56
N THR A 220 27.55 -1.40 -8.39
CA THR A 220 28.40 -0.20 -8.41
C THR A 220 28.31 0.56 -7.10
N ARG A 221 27.09 0.72 -6.55
CA ARG A 221 26.83 1.43 -5.29
C ARG A 221 27.43 0.73 -4.08
N ARG A 222 27.36 -0.61 -4.01
CA ARG A 222 27.86 -1.39 -2.87
C ARG A 222 29.39 -1.39 -2.78
N HIS A 223 30.07 -1.33 -3.92
CA HIS A 223 31.51 -1.50 -3.98
C HIS A 223 32.26 -0.21 -4.33
N GLY A 224 31.55 0.88 -4.62
CA GLY A 224 32.11 2.14 -5.07
C GLY A 224 32.73 2.03 -6.46
N ASP A 225 33.05 3.17 -7.06
CA ASP A 225 33.70 3.23 -8.38
C ASP A 225 35.15 2.71 -8.37
N ASP A 226 35.71 2.46 -7.18
CA ASP A 226 37.10 2.04 -7.01
C ASP A 226 37.25 0.52 -7.00
N LEU A 227 37.38 -0.02 -8.22
CA LEU A 227 37.68 -1.44 -8.49
C LEU A 227 38.95 -1.96 -7.80
N SER A 228 39.83 -1.09 -7.28
CA SER A 228 41.04 -1.50 -6.56
C SER A 228 40.77 -1.97 -5.12
N THR A 229 39.57 -1.73 -4.58
CA THR A 229 39.18 -2.17 -3.23
C THR A 229 38.66 -3.62 -3.18
N TRP A 230 38.58 -4.28 -4.33
CA TRP A 230 37.98 -5.60 -4.47
C TRP A 230 39.00 -6.71 -4.17
N PRO A 231 38.57 -7.86 -3.59
CA PRO A 231 39.45 -9.01 -3.40
C PRO A 231 40.08 -9.46 -4.72
N GLU A 232 41.41 -9.63 -4.74
CA GLU A 232 42.14 -10.12 -5.91
C GLU A 232 41.54 -11.46 -6.40
N GLY A 233 40.97 -11.44 -7.61
CA GLY A 233 40.32 -12.59 -8.25
C GLY A 233 38.78 -12.49 -8.37
N GLU A 234 38.12 -11.72 -7.51
CA GLU A 234 36.67 -11.49 -7.62
C GLU A 234 36.35 -10.33 -8.57
N SER A 235 37.22 -9.32 -8.65
CA SER A 235 37.03 -8.15 -9.52
C SER A 235 36.90 -8.50 -11.01
N GLU A 236 37.62 -9.51 -11.50
CA GLU A 236 37.53 -9.94 -12.90
C GLU A 236 36.19 -10.62 -13.22
N LEU A 237 35.72 -11.51 -12.33
CA LEU A 237 34.42 -12.18 -12.48
C LEU A 237 33.26 -11.18 -12.44
N TRP A 238 33.34 -10.19 -11.57
CA TRP A 238 32.29 -9.17 -11.47
C TRP A 238 32.34 -8.16 -12.62
N ALA A 239 33.54 -7.76 -13.06
CA ALA A 239 33.68 -6.93 -14.25
C ALA A 239 33.17 -7.63 -15.52
N GLU A 240 33.33 -8.96 -15.61
CA GLU A 240 32.75 -9.76 -16.68
C GLU A 240 31.21 -9.78 -16.59
N LYS A 241 30.65 -9.96 -15.39
CA LYS A 241 29.21 -10.00 -15.18
C LYS A 241 28.52 -8.65 -15.43
N VAL A 242 29.13 -7.55 -15.00
CA VAL A 242 28.65 -6.19 -15.33
C VAL A 242 28.68 -5.96 -16.84
N ARG A 243 29.73 -6.43 -17.54
CA ARG A 243 29.82 -6.33 -19.00
C ARG A 243 28.75 -7.16 -19.70
N GLU A 244 28.45 -8.36 -19.19
CA GLU A 244 27.34 -9.20 -19.68
C GLU A 244 26.00 -8.48 -19.54
N TYR A 245 25.72 -7.88 -18.37
CA TYR A 245 24.50 -7.09 -18.16
C TYR A 245 24.41 -5.86 -19.07
N GLN A 246 25.52 -5.15 -19.26
CA GLN A 246 25.58 -4.00 -20.16
C GLN A 246 25.33 -4.41 -21.62
N GLN A 247 25.92 -5.51 -22.09
CA GLN A 247 25.70 -6.02 -23.44
C GLN A 247 24.25 -6.49 -23.66
N ALA A 248 23.65 -7.14 -22.66
CA ALA A 248 22.24 -7.53 -22.72
C ALA A 248 21.33 -6.29 -22.76
N ALA A 249 21.62 -5.28 -21.93
CA ALA A 249 20.87 -4.04 -21.89
C ALA A 249 20.97 -3.26 -23.22
N GLU A 250 22.15 -3.21 -23.83
CA GLU A 250 22.39 -2.55 -25.12
C GLU A 250 21.72 -3.31 -26.29
N ALA A 251 21.79 -4.65 -26.31
CA ALA A 251 21.10 -5.46 -27.30
C ALA A 251 19.57 -5.31 -27.22
N MET A 252 19.03 -5.17 -26.00
CA MET A 252 17.61 -4.88 -25.78
C MET A 252 17.24 -3.47 -26.21
N TRP A 253 18.11 -2.48 -25.99
CA TRP A 253 17.93 -1.11 -26.46
C TRP A 253 17.94 -1.02 -27.98
N GLU A 254 18.85 -1.74 -28.66
CA GLU A 254 18.86 -1.82 -30.13
C GLU A 254 17.64 -2.54 -30.71
N ALA A 255 17.01 -3.42 -29.92
CA ALA A 255 15.76 -4.09 -30.29
C ALA A 255 14.51 -3.27 -29.95
N ALA A 256 14.64 -2.17 -29.20
CA ALA A 256 13.50 -1.33 -28.80
C ALA A 256 12.92 -0.56 -30.01
N PRO A 257 11.61 -0.26 -30.01
CA PRO A 257 10.99 0.47 -31.11
C PRO A 257 11.61 1.87 -31.29
N ASP A 258 11.74 2.31 -32.54
CA ASP A 258 12.48 3.51 -32.96
C ASP A 258 11.91 4.85 -32.44
N THR A 259 10.77 4.86 -31.74
CA THR A 259 10.12 6.09 -31.29
C THR A 259 9.82 6.10 -29.79
N VAL A 260 10.04 7.25 -29.17
CA VAL A 260 9.69 7.54 -27.76
C VAL A 260 8.19 7.35 -27.50
N GLU A 261 7.34 7.60 -28.50
CA GLU A 261 5.89 7.38 -28.41
C GLU A 261 5.51 5.90 -28.35
N ASP A 262 6.21 5.04 -29.09
CA ASP A 262 6.01 3.58 -28.99
C ASP A 262 6.54 3.03 -27.66
N TRP A 263 7.60 3.63 -27.12
CA TRP A 263 8.12 3.31 -25.78
C TRP A 263 7.12 3.63 -24.68
N HIS A 264 6.57 4.86 -24.65
CA HIS A 264 5.55 5.23 -23.67
C HIS A 264 4.27 4.41 -23.81
N ARG A 265 3.88 4.05 -25.05
CA ARG A 265 2.71 3.20 -25.28
C ARG A 265 2.94 1.77 -24.79
N ALA A 266 4.14 1.22 -24.96
CA ALA A 266 4.49 -0.10 -24.42
C ALA A 266 4.52 -0.09 -22.89
N GLN A 267 5.10 0.95 -22.28
CA GLN A 267 5.12 1.12 -20.82
C GLN A 267 3.69 1.21 -20.25
N ALA A 268 2.80 1.98 -20.89
CA ALA A 268 1.40 2.08 -20.47
C ALA A 268 0.67 0.73 -20.54
N VAL A 269 0.90 -0.07 -21.58
CA VAL A 269 0.30 -1.41 -21.71
C VAL A 269 0.81 -2.38 -20.64
N CYS A 270 2.11 -2.32 -20.30
CA CYS A 270 2.67 -3.15 -19.23
C CYS A 270 2.19 -2.70 -17.85
N GLN A 271 1.99 -1.39 -17.64
CA GLN A 271 1.41 -0.85 -16.40
C GLN A 271 -0.08 -1.21 -16.29
N GLU A 272 -0.86 -1.08 -17.36
CA GLU A 272 -2.28 -1.49 -17.38
C GLU A 272 -2.42 -3.01 -17.14
N GLY A 273 -1.55 -3.84 -17.73
CA GLY A 273 -1.54 -5.29 -17.49
C GLY A 273 -1.04 -5.69 -16.10
N ALA A 274 -0.14 -4.91 -15.49
CA ALA A 274 0.30 -5.11 -14.11
C ALA A 274 -0.77 -4.64 -13.10
N LEU A 275 -1.62 -3.69 -13.46
CA LEU A 275 -2.71 -3.20 -12.61
C LEU A 275 -3.95 -4.11 -12.66
N GLU A 276 -4.11 -4.97 -13.67
CA GLU A 276 -5.31 -5.77 -13.85
C GLU A 276 -5.44 -7.01 -12.94
N GLU A 277 -4.39 -7.48 -12.23
CA GLU A 277 -4.51 -8.66 -11.32
C GLU A 277 -3.62 -8.62 -10.06
N THR A 278 -3.19 -7.46 -9.55
CA THR A 278 -2.64 -7.43 -8.18
C THR A 278 -3.80 -7.45 -7.19
N GLU A 279 -4.27 -8.65 -6.81
CA GLU A 279 -5.04 -8.81 -5.57
C GLU A 279 -4.29 -8.03 -4.49
N THR A 280 -4.91 -6.99 -3.97
CA THR A 280 -4.28 -6.19 -2.93
C THR A 280 -4.22 -7.04 -1.66
N ALA A 281 -3.31 -6.70 -0.74
CA ALA A 281 -3.27 -7.37 0.56
C ALA A 281 -4.63 -7.33 1.27
N SER A 282 -5.46 -6.30 1.04
CA SER A 282 -6.81 -6.26 1.60
C SER A 282 -7.75 -7.29 0.97
N ASP A 283 -7.71 -7.48 -0.35
CA ASP A 283 -8.56 -8.48 -1.02
C ASP A 283 -8.25 -9.89 -0.51
N TRP A 284 -6.96 -10.17 -0.31
CA TRP A 284 -6.50 -11.43 0.22
C TRP A 284 -6.90 -11.62 1.70
N VAL A 285 -6.76 -10.58 2.52
CA VAL A 285 -7.23 -10.58 3.91
C VAL A 285 -8.74 -10.82 3.97
N GLU A 286 -9.54 -10.13 3.16
CA GLU A 286 -11.00 -10.31 3.11
C GLU A 286 -11.43 -11.72 2.67
N ARG A 287 -10.62 -12.37 1.82
CA ARG A 287 -10.86 -13.73 1.34
C ARG A 287 -10.52 -14.79 2.39
N CYS A 288 -9.44 -14.59 3.13
CA CYS A 288 -8.94 -15.60 4.08
C CYS A 288 -9.43 -15.41 5.52
N TRP A 289 -9.81 -14.20 5.91
CA TRP A 289 -10.26 -13.91 7.26
C TRP A 289 -11.74 -14.24 7.39
N SER A 290 -12.11 -14.85 8.52
CA SER A 290 -13.51 -14.97 8.88
C SER A 290 -14.11 -13.57 9.06
N ARG A 291 -15.21 -13.33 8.33
CA ARG A 291 -15.94 -12.05 8.37
C ARG A 291 -16.55 -11.74 9.74
N TRP A 292 -16.67 -12.73 10.62
CA TRP A 292 -17.39 -12.59 11.89
C TRP A 292 -16.48 -12.22 13.05
N ASP A 293 -15.35 -12.90 13.16
CA ASP A 293 -14.43 -12.78 14.30
C ASP A 293 -13.04 -12.30 13.89
N GLY A 294 -12.77 -12.13 12.59
CA GLY A 294 -11.46 -11.73 12.09
C GLY A 294 -10.38 -12.79 12.33
N ASN A 295 -10.77 -14.03 12.59
CA ASN A 295 -9.84 -15.12 12.81
C ASN A 295 -9.44 -15.78 11.50
N TRP A 296 -8.26 -16.39 11.51
CA TRP A 296 -7.75 -17.20 10.41
C TRP A 296 -7.88 -18.69 10.75
N GLU A 297 -8.98 -19.30 10.30
CA GLU A 297 -9.35 -20.69 10.66
C GLU A 297 -8.23 -21.69 10.38
N GLN A 298 -7.54 -21.56 9.25
CA GLN A 298 -6.47 -22.49 8.87
C GLN A 298 -5.25 -22.41 9.79
N LEU A 299 -4.91 -21.22 10.29
CA LEU A 299 -3.83 -21.06 11.25
C LEU A 299 -4.24 -21.65 12.61
N GLU A 300 -5.49 -21.44 13.02
CA GLU A 300 -6.04 -22.09 14.21
C GLU A 300 -5.98 -23.61 14.13
N ASP A 301 -6.32 -24.20 12.99
CA ASP A 301 -6.28 -25.64 12.76
C ASP A 301 -4.85 -26.22 12.85
N VAL A 302 -3.83 -25.44 12.49
CA VAL A 302 -2.43 -25.81 12.67
C VAL A 302 -2.00 -25.71 14.14
N ILE A 303 -2.54 -24.75 14.89
CA ILE A 303 -2.16 -24.47 16.28
C ILE A 303 -2.83 -25.43 17.26
N ARG A 304 -4.14 -25.64 17.14
CA ARG A 304 -4.96 -26.43 18.07
C ARG A 304 -4.35 -27.80 18.42
N PRO A 305 -3.82 -28.60 17.46
CA PRO A 305 -3.21 -29.91 17.75
C PRO A 305 -1.91 -29.84 18.57
N THR A 306 -1.27 -28.66 18.63
CA THR A 306 -0.03 -28.45 19.38
C THR A 306 -0.28 -28.12 20.86
N LEU A 307 -1.52 -27.78 21.22
CA LEU A 307 -1.92 -27.43 22.57
C LEU A 307 -2.22 -28.67 23.43
N ASN A 308 -2.08 -28.53 24.76
CA ASN A 308 -2.42 -29.62 25.69
C ASN A 308 -3.92 -29.95 25.65
N ASP A 309 -4.76 -28.90 25.59
CA ASP A 309 -6.19 -29.01 25.36
C ASP A 309 -6.56 -28.15 24.14
N PRO A 310 -6.76 -28.78 22.96
CA PRO A 310 -7.14 -28.08 21.72
C PRO A 310 -8.43 -27.26 21.84
N SER A 311 -9.33 -27.62 22.76
CA SER A 311 -10.61 -26.93 22.95
C SER A 311 -10.50 -25.68 23.84
N SER A 312 -9.38 -25.52 24.53
CA SER A 312 -9.12 -24.37 25.41
C SER A 312 -8.65 -23.11 24.68
N MET A 313 -8.37 -23.22 23.38
CA MET A 313 -7.86 -22.12 22.57
C MET A 313 -8.94 -21.05 22.36
N GLU A 314 -8.60 -19.81 22.67
CA GLU A 314 -9.43 -18.64 22.43
C GLU A 314 -8.57 -17.54 21.80
N THR A 315 -8.89 -17.19 20.56
CA THR A 315 -8.20 -16.14 19.82
C THR A 315 -8.58 -14.78 20.37
N SER A 316 -7.57 -13.95 20.65
CA SER A 316 -7.74 -12.61 21.18
C SER A 316 -7.56 -11.53 20.12
N GLN A 317 -6.60 -11.72 19.21
CA GLN A 317 -6.35 -10.78 18.12
C GLN A 317 -5.62 -11.44 16.96
N THR A 318 -6.02 -11.11 15.75
CA THR A 318 -5.30 -11.42 14.51
C THR A 318 -4.79 -10.11 13.91
N ARG A 319 -3.53 -10.07 13.50
CA ARG A 319 -2.92 -8.95 12.76
C ARG A 319 -2.18 -9.49 11.55
N TYR A 320 -2.06 -8.68 10.51
CA TYR A 320 -1.18 -8.97 9.37
C TYR A 320 -0.18 -7.83 9.18
N LEU A 321 1.00 -8.16 8.69
CA LEU A 321 2.01 -7.18 8.28
C LEU A 321 2.10 -7.22 6.75
N SER A 322 1.81 -6.09 6.09
CA SER A 322 1.64 -6.05 4.63
C SER A 322 2.87 -5.60 3.83
N SER A 323 4.01 -5.29 4.46
CA SER A 323 4.97 -4.40 3.78
C SER A 323 5.91 -5.07 2.79
N ASP A 324 6.32 -6.33 3.00
CA ASP A 324 7.41 -6.93 2.21
C ASP A 324 7.02 -8.29 1.60
N SER A 325 6.17 -9.06 2.29
CA SER A 325 5.87 -10.45 1.93
C SER A 325 4.91 -10.58 0.73
N VAL A 326 4.12 -9.53 0.45
CA VAL A 326 3.07 -9.55 -0.57
C VAL A 326 3.67 -9.71 -1.98
N GLU A 327 4.83 -9.11 -2.25
CA GLU A 327 5.56 -9.29 -3.52
C GLU A 327 6.04 -10.73 -3.72
N ASP A 328 6.37 -11.42 -2.62
CA ASP A 328 6.77 -12.83 -2.63
C ASP A 328 5.56 -13.79 -2.64
N GLY A 329 4.33 -13.26 -2.74
CA GLY A 329 3.09 -14.04 -2.73
C GLY A 329 2.77 -14.66 -1.37
N THR A 330 3.32 -14.10 -0.28
CA THR A 330 3.10 -14.55 1.09
C THR A 330 2.54 -13.43 1.97
N LEU A 331 1.77 -13.75 3.01
CA LEU A 331 1.29 -12.78 4.00
C LEU A 331 1.71 -13.23 5.39
N THR A 332 2.41 -12.38 6.13
CA THR A 332 2.79 -12.70 7.51
C THR A 332 1.65 -12.35 8.46
N VAL A 333 1.10 -13.37 9.12
CA VAL A 333 -0.03 -13.27 10.05
C VAL A 333 0.46 -13.51 11.48
N TRP A 334 0.01 -12.67 12.39
CA TRP A 334 0.23 -12.73 13.82
C TRP A 334 -1.09 -13.05 14.50
N LEU A 335 -1.09 -14.12 15.29
CA LEU A 335 -2.26 -14.59 16.02
C LEU A 335 -1.94 -14.63 17.52
N ASP A 336 -2.54 -13.71 18.26
CA ASP A 336 -2.50 -13.68 19.72
C ASP A 336 -3.68 -14.50 20.25
N TYR A 337 -3.39 -15.55 21.02
CA TYR A 337 -4.41 -16.44 21.56
C TYR A 337 -4.12 -16.80 23.02
N SER A 338 -5.14 -17.29 23.72
CA SER A 338 -4.99 -17.86 25.05
C SER A 338 -5.37 -19.34 25.04
N ALA A 339 -4.68 -20.15 25.83
CA ALA A 339 -4.95 -21.58 25.95
C ALA A 339 -4.64 -22.09 27.37
N GLU A 340 -5.19 -23.25 27.74
CA GLU A 340 -4.85 -23.90 29.01
C GLU A 340 -3.53 -24.66 28.91
N ASN A 341 -2.65 -24.42 29.88
CA ASN A 341 -1.42 -25.18 30.06
C ASN A 341 -1.68 -26.53 30.75
N ALA A 342 -0.66 -27.37 30.88
CA ALA A 342 -0.76 -28.69 31.51
C ALA A 342 -1.20 -28.67 33.00
N PHE A 343 -1.22 -27.50 33.64
CA PHE A 343 -1.67 -27.30 35.02
C PHE A 343 -3.08 -26.69 35.11
N GLY A 344 -3.78 -26.50 33.99
CA GLY A 344 -5.10 -25.86 33.93
C GLY A 344 -5.07 -24.33 34.09
N GLY A 345 -3.88 -23.71 34.02
CA GLY A 345 -3.75 -22.26 34.00
C GLY A 345 -3.87 -21.73 32.57
N ARG A 346 -4.64 -20.66 32.37
CA ARG A 346 -4.73 -19.98 31.07
C ARG A 346 -3.50 -19.10 30.84
N VAL A 347 -2.89 -19.24 29.67
CA VAL A 347 -1.66 -18.55 29.28
C VAL A 347 -1.88 -17.88 27.93
N GLN A 348 -1.30 -16.68 27.76
CA GLN A 348 -1.35 -15.93 26.51
C GLN A 348 -0.12 -16.27 25.67
N LEU A 349 -0.33 -16.50 24.39
CA LEU A 349 0.64 -17.00 23.43
C LEU A 349 0.47 -16.26 22.12
N THR A 350 1.55 -16.14 21.37
CA THR A 350 1.54 -15.57 20.02
C THR A 350 2.09 -16.59 19.04
N ALA A 351 1.37 -16.76 17.93
CA ALA A 351 1.81 -17.52 16.77
C ALA A 351 2.06 -16.57 15.60
N VAL A 352 3.16 -16.78 14.88
CA VAL A 352 3.48 -16.04 13.66
C VAL A 352 3.68 -17.03 12.53
N ALA A 353 2.97 -16.84 11.42
CA ALA A 353 3.03 -17.72 10.25
C ALA A 353 3.04 -16.92 8.94
N GLU A 354 3.65 -17.49 7.91
CA GLU A 354 3.55 -17.05 6.52
C GLU A 354 2.44 -17.85 5.84
N MET A 355 1.55 -17.12 5.16
CA MET A 355 0.37 -17.66 4.50
C MET A 355 0.49 -17.48 2.98
N GLY A 356 0.02 -18.45 2.22
CA GLY A 356 -0.02 -18.43 0.75
C GLY A 356 -1.33 -17.85 0.22
N GLN A 357 -1.34 -17.42 -1.04
CA GLN A 357 -2.51 -16.79 -1.69
C GLN A 357 -3.78 -17.64 -1.64
N ASP A 358 -3.68 -18.96 -1.48
CA ASP A 358 -4.76 -19.92 -1.27
C ASP A 358 -5.27 -20.00 0.18
N CYS A 359 -4.80 -19.09 1.03
CA CYS A 359 -5.02 -19.02 2.47
C CYS A 359 -4.30 -20.09 3.30
N GLU A 360 -3.51 -20.96 2.66
CA GLU A 360 -2.81 -22.07 3.32
C GLU A 360 -1.60 -21.58 4.14
N VAL A 361 -1.34 -22.25 5.26
CA VAL A 361 -0.13 -22.01 6.06
C VAL A 361 1.08 -22.57 5.32
N VAL A 362 1.97 -21.69 4.86
CA VAL A 362 3.21 -22.08 4.17
C VAL A 362 4.26 -22.49 5.20
N GLU A 363 4.49 -21.63 6.19
CA GLU A 363 5.49 -21.86 7.23
C GLU A 363 5.04 -21.21 8.54
N VAL A 364 5.23 -21.91 9.66
CA VAL A 364 5.08 -21.32 10.99
C VAL A 364 6.43 -20.85 11.48
N LEU A 365 6.59 -19.52 11.57
CA LEU A 365 7.84 -18.87 11.93
C LEU A 365 8.11 -18.93 13.44
N PHE A 366 7.06 -18.83 14.26
CA PHE A 366 7.25 -18.68 15.71
C PHE A 366 6.04 -19.15 16.53
N PHE A 367 6.36 -19.77 17.68
CA PHE A 367 5.47 -20.02 18.80
C PHE A 367 6.13 -19.56 20.09
N GLY A 368 5.51 -18.64 20.82
CA GLY A 368 6.09 -18.19 22.07
C GLY A 368 5.14 -17.45 23.01
N TRP A 369 5.69 -17.17 24.18
CA TRP A 369 5.08 -16.46 25.28
C TRP A 369 5.64 -15.04 25.24
N GLU A 370 4.79 -14.02 25.31
CA GLU A 370 5.22 -12.65 25.56
C GLU A 370 5.51 -12.38 27.05
#